data_AF-A0A0H4X891-F1
#
_entry.id   AF-A0A0H4X891-F1
#
_cell.length_a   1.000
_cell.length_b   1.000
_cell.length_c   1.000
_cell.angle_alpha   90.00
_cell.angle_beta   90.00
_cell.angle_gamma   90.00
#
_symmetry.space_group_name_H-M   'P 1'
#
loop_
_entity.id
_entity.type
_entity.pdbx_description
1 polymer ?
#
loop_
_entity_poly.entity_id
_entity_poly.type
_entity_poly.pdbx_seq_one_letter_code
_entity_poly.pdbx_strand_id
1 'polypeptide(L)'
;MYAPHRPPYLRFAALLAVLVLATVGGAILHPVVALAPVLGIGVVWVILKVPVKYPVLVVTWLVLAVDYVPERPQAGLWPSPLYPLGELMFAQLSYITKIGALRFPLVDVLIVGLMGLAMYRRVKGLKIDPEPMPMPRPLIAVVALSLVAILWIEVRGIARGGDIKNSLWQWHQAAMMPFIVAMYHYAMRGPEDWPAFAKTIILAGLTKSAVSTYFAMVVVHELGVEVEYTTSHSDSMTFVFALLVSTMRVIEKPKAAHVLRGLLIIALIGIGMVFNDRRLAYVSFMGCLMAAFLINPWTPLKRFLVRLAPLFIPFIIVYMAVGWNSGSSAFAPVQTIRSLIDGQGGEGNLDYRDIENLDMIATWAQFPILGTGYGHEFLEPIPLPDIAFVFPQYRFHPHNSLLGLFAFGGCSATRACGCTWPSPSTWWCARTTAATCRSTAPPRSSSWDWWPRTSTRCSETWASSRTSARSRYRWPWR
;
A
#
# COMPACT_ATOMS: atom_id res chain seq x y z
N MET A 1 47.14 7.61 12.54
CA MET A 1 46.87 8.15 11.19
C MET A 1 46.42 6.99 10.30
N TYR A 2 45.15 6.94 9.90
CA TYR A 2 44.68 5.98 8.90
C TYR A 2 45.00 6.56 7.52
N ALA A 3 45.97 6.01 6.81
CA ALA A 3 46.21 6.38 5.43
C ALA A 3 44.95 6.03 4.61
N PRO A 4 44.35 6.97 3.85
CA PRO A 4 43.19 6.69 3.05
C PRO A 4 43.56 5.60 2.04
N HIS A 5 42.85 4.46 2.13
CA HIS A 5 43.05 3.32 1.25
C HIS A 5 42.65 3.76 -0.17
N ARG A 6 43.64 4.17 -0.98
CA ARG A 6 43.39 4.51 -2.38
C ARG A 6 42.82 3.24 -3.03
N PRO A 7 41.61 3.29 -3.64
CA PRO A 7 41.14 2.16 -4.39
C PRO A 7 42.20 1.83 -5.45
N PRO A 8 42.59 0.56 -5.61
CA PRO A 8 43.61 0.20 -6.59
C PRO A 8 43.09 0.65 -7.96
N TYR A 9 43.89 1.49 -8.65
CA TYR A 9 43.56 2.09 -9.94
C TYR A 9 42.98 1.08 -10.94
N LEU A 10 43.45 -0.17 -10.87
CA LEU A 10 42.97 -1.32 -11.63
C LEU A 10 41.47 -1.61 -11.45
N ARG A 11 40.90 -1.50 -10.24
CA ARG A 11 39.46 -1.72 -10.00
C ARG A 11 38.61 -0.65 -10.66
N PHE A 12 39.06 0.61 -10.58
CA PHE A 12 38.36 1.72 -11.22
C PHE A 12 38.41 1.59 -12.75
N ALA A 13 39.59 1.32 -13.31
CA ALA A 13 39.76 1.08 -14.74
C ALA A 13 38.91 -0.09 -15.24
N ALA A 14 38.85 -1.20 -14.50
CA ALA A 14 38.03 -2.35 -14.84
C ALA A 14 36.52 -2.02 -14.84
N LEU A 15 36.03 -1.31 -13.82
CA LEU A 15 34.62 -0.90 -13.76
C LEU A 15 34.26 0.06 -14.91
N LEU A 16 35.16 1.00 -15.22
CA LEU A 16 34.97 1.92 -16.34
C LEU A 16 34.96 1.18 -17.68
N ALA A 17 35.88 0.25 -17.88
CA ALA A 17 35.94 -0.57 -19.10
C ALA A 17 34.65 -1.39 -19.29
N VAL A 18 34.14 -2.04 -18.23
CA VAL A 18 32.87 -2.77 -18.28
C VAL A 18 31.70 -1.84 -18.63
N LEU A 19 31.64 -0.65 -18.03
CA LEU A 19 30.60 0.33 -18.35
C LEU A 19 30.67 0.81 -19.81
N VAL A 20 31.86 1.12 -20.30
CA VAL A 20 32.07 1.52 -21.71
C VAL A 20 31.65 0.39 -22.64
N LEU A 21 32.08 -0.84 -22.40
CA LEU A 21 31.70 -1.99 -23.20
C LEU A 21 30.18 -2.23 -23.20
N ALA A 22 29.53 -2.13 -22.04
CA ALA A 22 28.08 -2.24 -21.94
C ALA A 22 27.35 -1.13 -22.71
N THR A 23 27.86 0.10 -22.63
CA THR A 23 27.30 1.28 -23.31
C THR A 23 27.44 1.14 -24.83
N VAL A 24 28.62 0.75 -25.31
CA VAL A 24 28.89 0.53 -26.74
C VAL A 24 28.06 -0.62 -27.28
N GLY A 25 27.96 -1.75 -26.55
CA GLY A 25 27.10 -2.86 -26.92
C GLY A 25 25.63 -2.47 -27.01
N GLY A 26 25.15 -1.65 -26.07
CA GLY A 26 23.80 -1.08 -26.12
C GLY A 26 23.58 -0.15 -27.30
N ALA A 27 24.57 0.69 -27.64
CA ALA A 27 24.51 1.62 -28.78
C ALA A 27 24.41 0.92 -30.13
N ILE A 28 25.03 -0.27 -30.27
CA ILE A 28 24.93 -1.10 -31.48
C ILE A 28 23.49 -1.60 -31.68
N LEU A 29 22.74 -1.86 -30.60
CA LEU A 29 21.34 -2.29 -30.68
C LEU A 29 20.39 -1.12 -30.93
N HIS A 30 20.48 -0.08 -30.10
CA HIS A 30 19.67 1.12 -30.20
C HIS A 30 20.28 2.27 -29.38
N PRO A 31 20.31 3.52 -29.87
CA PRO A 31 20.96 4.64 -29.17
C PRO A 31 20.38 4.90 -27.76
N VAL A 32 19.08 4.64 -27.55
CA VAL A 32 18.46 4.77 -26.22
C VAL A 32 18.90 3.65 -25.26
N VAL A 33 19.15 2.44 -25.76
CA VAL A 33 19.60 1.30 -24.95
C VAL A 33 21.03 1.50 -24.45
N ALA A 34 21.86 2.27 -25.19
CA ALA A 34 23.19 2.68 -24.75
C ALA A 34 23.17 3.43 -23.40
N LEU A 35 22.09 4.17 -23.10
CA LEU A 35 21.98 4.91 -21.86
C LEU A 35 21.67 4.01 -20.66
N ALA A 36 21.12 2.81 -20.88
CA ALA A 36 20.64 1.95 -19.80
C ALA A 36 21.72 1.55 -18.78
N PRO A 37 22.95 1.13 -19.17
CA PRO A 37 24.01 0.81 -18.20
C PRO A 37 24.44 2.02 -17.38
N VAL A 38 24.58 3.19 -18.01
CA VAL A 38 24.99 4.44 -17.34
C VAL A 38 23.91 4.89 -16.36
N LEU A 39 22.65 4.88 -16.78
CA LEU A 39 21.51 5.19 -15.93
C LEU A 39 21.38 4.18 -14.79
N GLY A 40 21.54 2.89 -15.06
CA GLY A 40 21.49 1.83 -14.06
C GLY A 40 22.55 2.01 -12.97
N ILE A 41 23.82 2.24 -13.36
CA ILE A 41 24.90 2.52 -12.40
C ILE A 41 24.63 3.82 -11.65
N GLY A 42 24.15 4.86 -12.33
CA GLY A 42 23.76 6.13 -11.71
C GLY A 42 22.69 5.94 -10.64
N VAL A 43 21.63 5.19 -10.93
CA VAL A 43 20.54 4.86 -10.00
C VAL A 43 21.09 4.08 -8.80
N VAL A 44 21.89 3.05 -9.03
CA VAL A 44 22.52 2.28 -7.94
C VAL A 44 23.40 3.18 -7.07
N TRP A 45 24.22 4.04 -7.68
CA TRP A 45 25.05 4.99 -6.95
C TRP A 45 24.22 5.95 -6.10
N VAL A 46 23.13 6.51 -6.66
CA VAL A 46 22.20 7.37 -5.91
C VAL A 46 21.62 6.62 -4.73
N ILE A 47 21.06 5.41 -4.93
CA ILE A 47 20.50 4.57 -3.87
C ILE A 47 21.53 4.34 -2.75
N LEU A 48 22.78 4.07 -3.11
CA LEU A 48 23.88 3.86 -2.17
C LEU A 48 24.31 5.12 -1.41
N LYS A 49 23.97 6.33 -1.89
CA LYS A 49 24.35 7.60 -1.26
C LYS A 49 23.22 8.31 -0.53
N VAL A 50 21.97 8.09 -0.91
CA VAL A 50 20.83 8.74 -0.27
C VAL A 50 20.31 7.92 0.92
N PRO A 51 19.64 8.57 1.90
CA PRO A 51 18.93 7.84 2.95
C PRO A 51 17.89 6.88 2.35
N VAL A 52 17.80 5.66 2.89
CA VAL A 52 16.92 4.55 2.43
C VAL A 52 15.46 4.98 2.30
N LYS A 53 15.03 5.98 3.08
CA LYS A 53 13.68 6.54 2.98
C LYS A 53 13.29 6.99 1.57
N TYR A 54 14.22 7.59 0.82
CA TYR A 54 13.88 8.11 -0.52
C TYR A 54 13.69 6.98 -1.53
N PRO A 55 14.60 5.99 -1.65
CA PRO A 55 14.36 4.80 -2.44
C PRO A 55 13.07 4.07 -2.05
N VAL A 56 12.76 3.94 -0.76
CA VAL A 56 11.50 3.31 -0.31
C VAL A 56 10.29 4.09 -0.81
N LEU A 57 10.27 5.41 -0.70
CA LEU A 57 9.18 6.23 -1.25
C LEU A 57 9.08 6.14 -2.78
N VAL A 58 10.21 6.05 -3.48
CA VAL A 58 10.22 5.85 -4.95
C VAL A 58 9.63 4.48 -5.30
N VAL A 59 10.06 3.41 -4.63
CA VAL A 59 9.50 2.06 -4.82
C VAL A 59 8.00 2.05 -4.49
N THR A 60 7.58 2.73 -3.42
CA THR A 60 6.17 2.90 -3.06
C THR A 60 5.38 3.55 -4.19
N TRP A 61 5.89 4.67 -4.72
CA TRP A 61 5.24 5.34 -5.84
C TRP A 61 5.18 4.44 -7.07
N LEU A 62 6.29 3.79 -7.43
CA LEU A 62 6.34 2.87 -8.57
C LEU A 62 5.30 1.77 -8.44
N VAL A 63 5.27 1.06 -7.30
CA VAL A 63 4.32 -0.04 -7.06
C VAL A 63 2.86 0.41 -7.19
N LEU A 64 2.53 1.64 -6.80
CA LEU A 64 1.16 2.15 -6.84
C LEU A 64 0.81 2.89 -8.15
N ALA A 65 1.79 3.39 -8.88
CA ALA A 65 1.58 4.27 -10.03
C ALA A 65 1.74 3.54 -11.37
N VAL A 66 2.58 2.51 -11.44
CA VAL A 66 2.82 1.76 -12.69
C VAL A 66 1.75 0.67 -12.88
N ASP A 67 1.67 0.15 -14.09
CA ASP A 67 0.67 -0.84 -14.45
C ASP A 67 0.98 -2.21 -13.87
N TYR A 68 0.03 -2.77 -13.11
CA TYR A 68 0.14 -4.12 -12.60
C TYR A 68 -0.24 -5.11 -13.71
N VAL A 69 0.72 -5.43 -14.56
CA VAL A 69 0.56 -6.25 -15.77
C VAL A 69 -0.20 -7.56 -15.54
N PRO A 70 0.01 -8.32 -14.42
CA PRO A 70 -0.75 -9.54 -14.16
C PRO A 70 -2.27 -9.36 -14.09
N GLU A 71 -2.76 -8.16 -13.71
CA GLU A 71 -4.20 -7.83 -13.67
C GLU A 71 -4.76 -7.36 -15.02
N ARG A 72 -3.97 -7.38 -16.11
CA ARG A 72 -4.39 -6.91 -17.45
C ARG A 72 -5.04 -5.51 -17.40
N PRO A 73 -4.26 -4.48 -17.01
CA PRO A 73 -4.80 -3.15 -16.84
C PRO A 73 -5.39 -2.61 -18.16
N GLN A 74 -6.35 -1.69 -18.06
CA GLN A 74 -7.09 -1.16 -19.24
C GLN A 74 -7.78 -2.26 -20.06
N ALA A 75 -8.23 -3.33 -19.39
CA ALA A 75 -8.80 -4.53 -20.02
C ALA A 75 -7.91 -5.20 -21.07
N GLY A 76 -6.61 -4.88 -21.09
CA GLY A 76 -5.67 -5.35 -22.11
C GLY A 76 -5.85 -4.73 -23.50
N LEU A 77 -6.67 -3.70 -23.65
CA LEU A 77 -6.95 -3.06 -24.94
C LEU A 77 -5.89 -2.04 -25.35
N TRP A 78 -5.18 -1.46 -24.38
CA TRP A 78 -4.18 -0.43 -24.63
C TRP A 78 -3.03 -0.52 -23.64
N PRO A 79 -1.78 -0.68 -24.11
CA PRO A 79 -0.61 -0.60 -23.24
C PRO A 79 -0.30 0.88 -22.95
N SER A 80 -0.47 1.29 -21.69
CA SER A 80 -0.16 2.66 -21.29
C SER A 80 1.35 2.95 -21.39
N PRO A 81 1.79 4.23 -21.38
CA PRO A 81 3.20 4.59 -21.31
C PRO A 81 3.94 4.03 -20.07
N LEU A 82 3.20 3.63 -19.03
CA LEU A 82 3.74 3.03 -17.80
C LEU A 82 3.80 1.50 -17.87
N TYR A 83 3.23 0.88 -18.91
CA TYR A 83 3.20 -0.57 -19.08
C TYR A 83 4.58 -1.22 -19.08
N PRO A 84 5.60 -0.71 -19.82
CA PRO A 84 6.93 -1.34 -19.83
C PRO A 84 7.60 -1.32 -18.45
N LEU A 85 7.34 -0.27 -17.66
CA LEU A 85 7.85 -0.16 -16.31
C LEU A 85 7.10 -1.11 -15.37
N GLY A 86 5.79 -1.27 -15.56
CA GLY A 86 4.98 -2.27 -14.88
C GLY A 86 5.43 -3.70 -15.14
N GLU A 87 5.72 -4.02 -16.41
CA GLU A 87 6.25 -5.32 -16.82
C GLU A 87 7.60 -5.57 -16.15
N LEU A 88 8.51 -4.60 -16.19
CA LEU A 88 9.81 -4.71 -15.51
C LEU A 88 9.66 -4.91 -13.98
N MET A 89 8.71 -4.21 -13.36
CA MET A 89 8.50 -4.23 -11.92
C MET A 89 7.85 -5.51 -11.41
N PHE A 90 6.85 -6.03 -12.12
CA PHE A 90 5.95 -7.07 -11.64
C PHE A 90 6.03 -8.39 -12.41
N ALA A 91 6.54 -8.41 -13.65
CA ALA A 91 6.81 -9.67 -14.33
C ALA A 91 7.99 -10.39 -13.67
N GLN A 92 7.99 -11.72 -13.75
CA GLN A 92 9.12 -12.52 -13.26
C GLN A 92 10.37 -12.15 -14.07
N LEU A 93 11.48 -11.89 -13.39
CA LEU A 93 12.74 -11.55 -14.06
C LEU A 93 13.23 -12.67 -15.00
N SER A 94 12.82 -13.92 -14.78
CA SER A 94 13.05 -15.06 -15.67
C SER A 94 12.43 -14.86 -17.05
N TYR A 95 11.28 -14.18 -17.14
CA TYR A 95 10.63 -13.88 -18.41
C TYR A 95 11.45 -12.87 -19.24
N ILE A 96 12.05 -11.90 -18.56
CA ILE A 96 12.83 -10.81 -19.16
C ILE A 96 14.25 -11.29 -19.50
N THR A 97 14.94 -11.89 -18.53
CA THR A 97 16.35 -12.30 -18.66
C THR A 97 16.54 -13.66 -19.34
N LYS A 98 15.46 -14.45 -19.47
CA LYS A 98 15.50 -15.86 -19.88
C LYS A 98 16.32 -16.77 -18.95
N ILE A 99 16.67 -16.30 -17.75
CA ILE A 99 17.37 -17.09 -16.72
C ILE A 99 16.33 -17.76 -15.82
N GLY A 100 16.19 -19.09 -15.93
CA GLY A 100 15.17 -19.85 -15.21
C GLY A 100 15.25 -19.78 -13.67
N ALA A 101 16.39 -19.36 -13.11
CA ALA A 101 16.61 -19.19 -11.67
C ALA A 101 16.01 -17.87 -11.11
N LEU A 102 15.78 -16.86 -11.94
CA LEU A 102 15.30 -15.53 -11.50
C LEU A 102 13.76 -15.47 -11.48
N ARG A 103 13.11 -16.36 -10.72
CA ARG A 103 11.62 -16.47 -10.68
C ARG A 103 10.92 -15.44 -9.78
N PHE A 104 11.60 -14.36 -9.43
CA PHE A 104 11.06 -13.28 -8.60
C PHE A 104 10.92 -12.01 -9.43
N PRO A 105 9.90 -11.18 -9.16
CA PRO A 105 9.75 -9.87 -9.78
C PRO A 105 10.80 -8.88 -9.26
N LEU A 106 11.07 -7.82 -10.02
CA LEU A 106 12.04 -6.79 -9.63
C LEU A 106 11.64 -6.08 -8.33
N VAL A 107 10.33 -5.92 -8.07
CA VAL A 107 9.83 -5.31 -6.82
C VAL A 107 10.37 -6.02 -5.58
N ASP A 108 10.43 -7.35 -5.59
CA ASP A 108 10.95 -8.13 -4.46
C ASP A 108 12.45 -7.88 -4.26
N VAL A 109 13.21 -7.82 -5.35
CA VAL A 109 14.64 -7.51 -5.33
C VAL A 109 14.88 -6.14 -4.73
N LEU A 110 14.04 -5.16 -5.09
CA LEU A 110 14.14 -3.81 -4.53
C LEU A 110 13.79 -3.80 -3.04
N ILE A 111 12.71 -4.47 -2.62
CA ILE A 111 12.32 -4.52 -1.20
C ILE A 111 13.41 -5.21 -0.36
N VAL A 112 13.82 -6.42 -0.75
CA VAL A 112 14.84 -7.20 -0.03
C VAL A 112 16.21 -6.53 -0.13
N GLY A 113 16.55 -5.96 -1.28
CA GLY A 113 17.80 -5.24 -1.52
C GLY A 113 17.92 -3.97 -0.69
N LEU A 114 16.84 -3.18 -0.57
CA LEU A 114 16.81 -2.00 0.30
C LEU A 114 16.89 -2.38 1.78
N MET A 115 16.24 -3.47 2.19
CA MET A 115 16.37 -4.02 3.54
C MET A 115 17.80 -4.51 3.82
N GLY A 116 18.43 -5.18 2.87
CA GLY A 116 19.84 -5.61 2.95
C GLY A 116 20.79 -4.41 3.03
N LEU A 117 20.55 -3.36 2.25
CA LEU A 117 21.32 -2.10 2.29
C LEU A 117 21.19 -1.41 3.64
N ALA A 118 19.97 -1.31 4.18
CA ALA A 118 19.69 -0.79 5.50
C ALA A 118 20.47 -1.57 6.60
N MET A 119 20.41 -2.90 6.54
CA MET A 119 21.14 -3.76 7.47
C MET A 119 22.66 -3.58 7.35
N TYR A 120 23.18 -3.55 6.13
CA TYR A 120 24.60 -3.33 5.85
C TYR A 120 25.09 -1.99 6.43
N ARG A 121 24.37 -0.90 6.16
CA ARG A 121 24.71 0.43 6.66
C ARG A 121 24.71 0.48 8.19
N ARG A 122 23.76 -0.20 8.82
CA ARG A 122 23.69 -0.31 10.29
C ARG A 122 24.88 -1.08 10.87
N VAL A 123 25.20 -2.26 10.32
CA VAL A 123 26.34 -3.07 10.78
C VAL A 123 27.67 -2.32 10.60
N LYS A 124 27.80 -1.51 9.54
CA LYS A 124 28.97 -0.67 9.29
C LYS A 124 28.96 0.67 10.03
N GLY A 125 27.92 0.99 10.78
CA GLY A 125 27.81 2.26 11.52
C GLY A 125 27.77 3.49 10.60
N LEU A 126 27.28 3.36 9.36
CA LEU A 126 27.20 4.46 8.40
C LEU A 126 26.08 5.44 8.81
N LYS A 127 26.42 6.72 8.95
CA LYS A 127 25.49 7.80 9.35
C LYS A 127 24.68 8.40 8.19
N ILE A 128 24.50 7.65 7.10
CA ILE A 128 23.72 8.10 5.93
C ILE A 128 22.24 8.08 6.28
N ASP A 129 21.81 7.02 6.95
CA ASP A 129 20.44 6.88 7.41
C ASP A 129 20.28 7.54 8.78
N PRO A 130 19.17 8.26 8.99
CA PRO A 130 18.85 8.79 10.31
C PRO A 130 18.62 7.63 11.29
N GLU A 131 18.77 7.90 12.59
CA GLU A 131 18.54 6.89 13.62
C GLU A 131 17.08 6.38 13.56
N PRO A 132 16.87 5.06 13.37
CA PRO A 132 15.52 4.51 13.28
C PRO A 132 14.85 4.57 14.65
N MET A 133 13.55 4.87 14.66
CA MET A 133 12.78 4.74 15.91
C MET A 133 12.68 3.27 16.29
N PRO A 134 12.76 2.91 17.59
CA PRO A 134 12.59 1.53 18.01
C PRO A 134 11.19 1.01 17.63
N MET A 135 11.14 -0.17 17.03
CA MET A 135 9.87 -0.84 16.74
C MET A 135 9.14 -1.15 18.04
N PRO A 136 7.84 -0.81 18.16
CA PRO A 136 7.05 -1.26 19.30
C PRO A 136 7.13 -2.79 19.41
N ARG A 137 7.43 -3.30 20.62
CA ARG A 137 7.53 -4.75 20.88
C ARG A 137 6.32 -5.55 20.36
N PRO A 138 5.07 -5.07 20.50
CA PRO A 138 3.92 -5.77 19.94
C PRO A 138 3.99 -5.90 18.41
N LEU A 139 4.47 -4.87 17.70
CA LEU A 139 4.62 -4.92 16.25
C LEU A 139 5.71 -5.92 15.83
N ILE A 140 6.84 -5.98 16.56
CA ILE A 140 7.88 -6.99 16.32
C ILE A 140 7.29 -8.39 16.49
N ALA A 141 6.57 -8.64 17.59
CA ALA A 141 5.96 -9.93 17.87
C ALA A 141 4.98 -10.35 16.78
N VAL A 142 4.11 -9.42 16.35
CA VAL A 142 3.13 -9.63 15.28
C VAL A 142 3.82 -9.94 13.95
N VAL A 143 4.80 -9.14 13.52
CA VAL A 143 5.56 -9.37 12.28
C VAL A 143 6.30 -10.71 12.32
N ALA A 144 6.99 -11.01 13.42
CA ALA A 144 7.70 -12.29 13.57
C ALA A 144 6.74 -13.48 13.57
N LEU A 145 5.63 -13.39 14.30
CA LEU A 145 4.61 -14.43 14.38
C LEU A 145 3.97 -14.69 13.01
N SER A 146 3.72 -13.64 12.22
CA SER A 146 3.21 -13.80 10.86
C SER A 146 4.19 -14.53 9.93
N LEU A 147 5.47 -14.20 10.01
CA LEU A 147 6.49 -14.81 9.17
C LEU A 147 6.64 -16.29 9.54
N VAL A 148 6.65 -16.61 10.83
CA VAL A 148 6.67 -17.99 11.33
C VAL A 148 5.43 -18.75 10.87
N ALA A 149 4.24 -18.13 10.93
CA ALA A 149 3.01 -18.75 10.48
C ALA A 149 3.00 -19.01 8.97
N ILE A 150 3.41 -18.04 8.15
CA ILE A 150 3.51 -18.21 6.69
C ILE A 150 4.50 -19.33 6.34
N LEU A 151 5.66 -19.38 7.00
CA LEU A 151 6.63 -20.46 6.83
C LEU A 151 6.07 -21.81 7.29
N TRP A 152 5.30 -21.84 8.38
CA TRP A 152 4.65 -23.05 8.85
C TRP A 152 3.61 -23.58 7.86
N ILE A 153 2.77 -22.71 7.28
CA ILE A 153 1.78 -23.08 6.26
C ILE A 153 2.47 -23.68 5.04
N GLU A 154 3.57 -23.07 4.59
CA GLU A 154 4.38 -23.55 3.46
C GLU A 154 5.00 -24.92 3.74
N VAL A 155 5.72 -25.07 4.87
CA VAL A 155 6.35 -26.34 5.26
C VAL A 155 5.32 -27.45 5.38
N ARG A 156 4.17 -27.15 5.99
CA ARG A 156 3.06 -28.11 6.11
C ARG A 156 2.49 -28.51 4.75
N GLY A 157 2.32 -27.55 3.85
CA GLY A 157 1.85 -27.77 2.49
C GLY A 157 2.74 -28.74 1.72
N ILE A 158 4.04 -28.44 1.69
CA ILE A 158 5.06 -29.29 1.05
C ILE A 158 5.14 -30.66 1.72
N ALA A 159 5.14 -30.73 3.05
CA ALA A 159 5.22 -32.00 3.79
C ALA A 159 4.03 -32.93 3.51
N ARG A 160 2.90 -32.38 3.08
CA ARG A 160 1.69 -33.12 2.69
C ARG A 160 1.62 -33.43 1.20
N GLY A 161 2.67 -33.14 0.44
CA GLY A 161 2.73 -33.39 -1.00
C GLY A 161 2.03 -32.33 -1.85
N GLY A 162 1.96 -31.08 -1.37
CA GLY A 162 1.44 -29.97 -2.15
C GLY A 162 2.31 -29.64 -3.37
N ASP A 163 1.71 -29.04 -4.40
CA ASP A 163 2.43 -28.56 -5.57
C ASP A 163 3.34 -27.38 -5.18
N ILE A 164 4.66 -27.61 -5.27
CA ILE A 164 5.69 -26.64 -4.86
C ILE A 164 5.57 -25.33 -5.64
N LYS A 165 5.20 -25.40 -6.93
CA LYS A 165 5.11 -24.21 -7.79
C LYS A 165 3.98 -23.29 -7.30
N ASN A 166 2.79 -23.82 -7.05
CA ASN A 166 1.66 -23.07 -6.54
C ASN A 166 1.85 -22.68 -5.07
N SER A 167 2.53 -23.52 -4.28
CA SER A 167 2.90 -23.21 -2.88
C SER A 167 3.77 -21.95 -2.80
N LEU A 168 4.85 -21.90 -3.58
CA LEU A 168 5.74 -20.74 -3.64
C LEU A 168 5.02 -19.47 -4.12
N TRP A 169 4.05 -19.61 -5.03
CA TRP A 169 3.24 -18.49 -5.49
C TRP A 169 2.32 -17.95 -4.37
N GLN A 170 1.63 -18.82 -3.63
CA GLN A 170 0.82 -18.41 -2.48
C GLN A 170 1.68 -17.80 -1.36
N TRP A 171 2.82 -18.45 -1.07
CA TRP A 171 3.80 -17.96 -0.10
C TRP A 171 4.30 -16.57 -0.46
N HIS A 172 4.63 -16.33 -1.73
CA HIS A 172 5.14 -15.04 -2.20
C HIS A 172 4.17 -13.89 -1.87
N GLN A 173 2.89 -14.07 -2.18
CA GLN A 173 1.85 -13.04 -1.90
C GLN A 173 1.76 -12.73 -0.40
N ALA A 174 1.81 -13.74 0.46
CA ALA A 174 1.71 -13.56 1.91
C ALA A 174 3.00 -13.04 2.55
N ALA A 175 4.16 -13.56 2.13
CA ALA A 175 5.45 -13.31 2.73
C ALA A 175 5.97 -11.89 2.49
N MET A 176 5.56 -11.22 1.42
CA MET A 176 5.99 -9.84 1.16
C MET A 176 5.50 -8.85 2.22
N MET A 177 4.36 -9.11 2.87
CA MET A 177 3.80 -8.20 3.88
C MET A 177 4.75 -7.94 5.08
N PRO A 178 5.26 -8.94 5.81
CA PRO A 178 6.20 -8.69 6.90
C PRO A 178 7.49 -8.00 6.43
N PHE A 179 7.99 -8.29 5.22
CA PHE A 179 9.16 -7.58 4.67
C PHE A 179 8.87 -6.11 4.38
N ILE A 180 7.71 -5.81 3.81
CA ILE A 180 7.25 -4.44 3.57
C ILE A 180 7.12 -3.68 4.90
N VAL A 181 6.51 -4.29 5.93
CA VAL A 181 6.39 -3.68 7.26
C VAL A 181 7.76 -3.39 7.86
N ALA A 182 8.69 -4.34 7.81
CA ALA A 182 10.06 -4.16 8.30
C ALA A 182 10.80 -3.05 7.54
N MET A 183 10.67 -3.01 6.22
CA MET A 183 11.25 -1.98 5.36
C MET A 183 10.73 -0.59 5.70
N TYR A 184 9.41 -0.40 5.79
CA TYR A 184 8.83 0.90 6.15
C TYR A 184 9.17 1.31 7.57
N HIS A 185 9.20 0.37 8.51
CA HIS A 185 9.57 0.67 9.88
C HIS A 185 11.02 1.19 9.97
N TYR A 186 11.95 0.59 9.24
CA TYR A 186 13.33 1.07 9.17
C TYR A 186 13.43 2.42 8.45
N ALA A 187 12.75 2.57 7.32
CA ALA A 187 12.87 3.72 6.45
C ALA A 187 12.19 4.99 6.98
N MET A 188 11.10 4.85 7.74
CA MET A 188 10.22 5.94 8.14
C MET A 188 10.38 6.29 9.62
N ARG A 189 10.67 7.56 9.93
CA ARG A 189 10.86 8.07 11.30
C ARG A 189 9.56 8.39 12.04
N GLY A 190 8.42 7.93 11.52
CA GLY A 190 7.11 8.19 12.08
C GLY A 190 6.53 9.55 11.65
N PRO A 191 6.02 10.39 12.60
CA PRO A 191 5.24 11.59 12.29
C PRO A 191 5.79 12.53 11.22
N GLU A 192 7.11 12.69 11.19
CA GLU A 192 7.80 13.61 10.29
C GLU A 192 7.79 13.16 8.82
N ASP A 193 7.81 11.85 8.57
CA ASP A 193 7.89 11.30 7.21
C ASP A 193 6.49 10.95 6.65
N TRP A 194 5.42 10.91 7.47
CA TRP A 194 4.04 10.66 6.97
C TRP A 194 3.58 11.62 5.87
N PRO A 195 3.90 12.93 5.89
CA PRO A 195 3.51 13.82 4.81
C PRO A 195 4.18 13.47 3.48
N ALA A 196 5.41 12.96 3.50
CA ALA A 196 6.09 12.50 2.28
C ALA A 196 5.43 11.21 1.75
N PHE A 197 5.11 10.28 2.65
CA PHE A 197 4.37 9.06 2.30
C PHE A 197 2.98 9.35 1.73
N ALA A 198 2.19 10.20 2.41
CA ALA A 198 0.89 10.65 1.94
C ALA A 198 0.96 11.31 0.56
N LYS A 199 1.94 12.19 0.33
CA LYS A 199 2.17 12.80 -0.99
C LYS A 199 2.50 11.76 -2.05
N THR A 200 3.28 10.74 -1.70
CA THR A 200 3.68 9.66 -2.60
C THR A 200 2.46 8.88 -3.08
N ILE A 201 1.55 8.52 -2.16
CA ILE A 201 0.31 7.82 -2.50
C ILE A 201 -0.65 8.71 -3.28
N ILE A 202 -0.80 9.98 -2.91
CA ILE A 202 -1.62 10.94 -3.67
C ILE A 202 -1.07 11.10 -5.09
N LEU A 203 0.25 11.20 -5.25
CA LEU A 203 0.87 11.30 -6.58
C LEU A 203 0.63 10.05 -7.42
N ALA A 204 0.70 8.85 -6.81
CA ALA A 204 0.36 7.61 -7.49
C ALA A 204 -1.12 7.57 -7.91
N GLY A 205 -2.04 7.94 -7.00
CA GLY A 205 -3.47 8.04 -7.31
C GLY A 205 -3.79 9.07 -8.40
N LEU A 206 -3.11 10.21 -8.42
CA LEU A 206 -3.23 11.19 -9.51
C LEU A 206 -2.70 10.65 -10.84
N THR A 207 -1.59 9.91 -10.81
CA THR A 207 -1.01 9.28 -12.02
C THR A 207 -1.99 8.27 -12.60
N LYS A 208 -2.52 7.37 -11.76
CA LYS A 208 -3.52 6.37 -12.16
C LYS A 208 -4.83 7.00 -12.61
N SER A 209 -5.27 8.07 -11.95
CA SER A 209 -6.48 8.79 -12.37
C SER A 209 -6.29 9.43 -13.74
N ALA A 210 -5.12 10.01 -14.02
CA ALA A 210 -4.80 10.57 -15.33
C ALA A 210 -4.79 9.49 -16.43
N VAL A 211 -4.16 8.33 -16.18
CA VAL A 211 -4.15 7.19 -17.11
C VAL A 211 -5.58 6.66 -17.34
N SER A 212 -6.35 6.46 -16.27
CA SER A 212 -7.76 6.04 -16.32
C SER A 212 -8.61 7.00 -17.16
N THR A 213 -8.50 8.30 -16.90
CA THR A 213 -9.26 9.35 -17.60
C THR A 213 -8.88 9.41 -19.07
N TYR A 214 -7.59 9.33 -19.40
CA TYR A 214 -7.13 9.33 -20.78
C TYR A 214 -7.63 8.09 -21.53
N PHE A 215 -7.49 6.90 -20.93
CA PHE A 215 -7.98 5.67 -21.52
C PHE A 215 -9.49 5.73 -21.76
N ALA A 216 -10.29 6.18 -20.78
CA ALA A 216 -11.73 6.28 -20.91
C ALA A 216 -12.18 7.30 -21.97
N MET A 217 -11.59 8.50 -21.96
CA MET A 217 -12.07 9.63 -22.78
C MET A 217 -11.52 9.61 -24.21
N VAL A 218 -10.34 9.04 -24.42
CA VAL A 218 -9.67 9.05 -25.73
C VAL A 218 -9.74 7.64 -26.33
N VAL A 219 -9.13 6.66 -25.68
CA VAL A 219 -8.93 5.34 -26.26
C VAL A 219 -10.24 4.55 -26.39
N VAL A 220 -11.01 4.45 -25.32
CA VAL A 220 -12.30 3.73 -25.31
C VAL A 220 -13.30 4.40 -26.26
N HIS A 221 -13.32 5.73 -26.27
CA HIS A 221 -14.18 6.49 -27.18
C HIS A 221 -13.83 6.25 -28.65
N GLU A 222 -12.54 6.25 -29.00
CA GLU A 222 -12.07 5.96 -30.37
C GLU A 222 -12.35 4.51 -30.79
N LEU A 223 -12.26 3.56 -29.86
CA LEU A 223 -12.53 2.15 -30.14
C LEU A 223 -14.03 1.82 -30.21
N GLY A 224 -14.90 2.66 -29.63
CA GLY A 224 -16.35 2.43 -29.60
C GLY A 224 -16.76 1.18 -28.82
N VAL A 225 -15.95 0.76 -27.85
CA VAL A 225 -16.18 -0.43 -27.02
C VAL A 225 -16.61 -0.02 -25.61
N GLU A 226 -17.41 -0.86 -24.96
CA GLU A 226 -17.68 -0.70 -23.53
C GLU A 226 -16.69 -1.55 -22.73
N VAL A 227 -16.10 -0.97 -21.68
CA VAL A 227 -15.13 -1.63 -20.81
C VAL A 227 -15.66 -1.69 -19.38
N GLU A 228 -15.46 -2.82 -18.71
CA GLU A 228 -15.89 -3.01 -17.31
C GLU A 228 -15.04 -2.18 -16.32
N TYR A 229 -13.77 -1.92 -16.66
CA TYR A 229 -12.85 -1.14 -15.84
C TYR A 229 -11.78 -0.47 -16.71
N THR A 230 -11.23 0.64 -16.22
CA THR A 230 -10.23 1.44 -16.97
C THR A 230 -8.82 1.32 -16.42
N THR A 231 -8.65 0.88 -15.18
CA THR A 231 -7.34 0.55 -14.62
C THR A 231 -7.29 -0.89 -14.13
N SER A 232 -7.39 -1.13 -12.82
CA SER A 232 -7.32 -2.44 -12.20
C SER A 232 -8.15 -2.48 -10.91
N HIS A 233 -8.29 -3.67 -10.31
CA HIS A 233 -8.96 -3.79 -9.02
C HIS A 233 -8.12 -3.16 -7.91
N SER A 234 -6.81 -3.46 -7.90
CA SER A 234 -5.85 -2.94 -6.93
C SER A 234 -5.74 -1.40 -6.92
N ASP A 235 -5.86 -0.74 -8.08
CA ASP A 235 -5.77 0.72 -8.21
C ASP A 235 -6.91 1.45 -7.47
N SER A 236 -8.07 0.78 -7.30
CA SER A 236 -9.18 1.33 -6.53
C SER A 236 -8.80 1.60 -5.07
N MET A 237 -7.97 0.75 -4.47
CA MET A 237 -7.50 0.94 -3.09
C MET A 237 -6.57 2.15 -2.98
N THR A 238 -5.76 2.40 -4.02
CA THR A 238 -4.91 3.61 -4.11
C THR A 238 -5.78 4.87 -4.17
N PHE A 239 -6.84 4.87 -4.99
CA PHE A 239 -7.80 5.99 -5.04
C PHE A 239 -8.47 6.23 -3.69
N VAL A 240 -9.00 5.18 -3.06
CA VAL A 240 -9.66 5.27 -1.75
C VAL A 240 -8.73 5.86 -0.70
N PHE A 241 -7.48 5.40 -0.62
CA PHE A 241 -6.52 5.92 0.35
C PHE A 241 -6.17 7.39 0.09
N ALA A 242 -5.93 7.76 -1.18
CA ALA A 242 -5.60 9.13 -1.54
C ALA A 242 -6.78 10.09 -1.29
N LEU A 243 -8.01 9.66 -1.57
CA LEU A 243 -9.24 10.39 -1.22
C LEU A 243 -9.40 10.54 0.29
N LEU A 244 -9.16 9.47 1.06
CA LEU A 244 -9.25 9.50 2.52
C LEU A 244 -8.27 10.50 3.11
N VAL A 245 -7.00 10.44 2.72
CA VAL A 245 -5.97 11.37 3.22
C VAL A 245 -6.31 12.82 2.85
N SER A 246 -6.77 13.06 1.62
CA SER A 246 -7.14 14.40 1.16
C SER A 246 -8.35 14.94 1.93
N THR A 247 -9.37 14.10 2.13
CA THR A 247 -10.59 14.44 2.87
C THR A 247 -10.29 14.71 4.34
N MET A 248 -9.53 13.83 5.00
CA MET A 248 -9.14 14.01 6.40
C MET A 248 -8.31 15.27 6.60
N ARG A 249 -7.43 15.61 5.65
CA ARG A 249 -6.68 16.87 5.70
C ARG A 249 -7.59 18.10 5.63
N VAL A 250 -8.63 18.08 4.79
CA VAL A 250 -9.62 19.15 4.68
C VAL A 250 -10.41 19.29 5.98
N ILE A 251 -10.84 18.17 6.57
CA ILE A 251 -11.64 18.14 7.80
C ILE A 251 -10.83 18.61 9.02
N GLU A 252 -9.61 18.11 9.20
CA GLU A 252 -8.83 18.35 10.41
C GLU A 252 -8.11 19.71 10.41
N LYS A 253 -7.77 20.24 9.23
CA LYS A 253 -7.01 21.49 9.10
C LYS A 253 -7.62 22.38 8.00
N PRO A 254 -8.82 22.94 8.22
CA PRO A 254 -9.56 23.70 7.21
C PRO A 254 -8.96 25.10 7.02
N LYS A 255 -7.80 25.19 6.37
CA LYS A 255 -7.28 26.45 5.81
C LYS A 255 -7.76 26.58 4.37
N ALA A 256 -8.16 27.77 3.92
CA ALA A 256 -8.68 27.97 2.56
C ALA A 256 -7.79 27.34 1.47
N ALA A 257 -6.47 27.53 1.55
CA ALA A 257 -5.52 26.91 0.61
C ALA A 257 -5.48 25.37 0.70
N HIS A 258 -5.69 24.78 1.87
CA HIS A 258 -5.77 23.32 2.03
C HIS A 258 -7.11 22.77 1.54
N VAL A 259 -8.19 23.51 1.77
CA VAL A 259 -9.53 23.17 1.26
C VAL A 259 -9.50 23.17 -0.27
N LEU A 260 -9.04 24.24 -0.91
CA LEU A 260 -8.98 24.34 -2.37
C LEU A 260 -8.13 23.21 -2.98
N ARG A 261 -6.91 23.00 -2.47
CA ARG A 261 -6.03 21.92 -2.96
C ARG A 261 -6.61 20.54 -2.69
N GLY A 262 -7.22 20.34 -1.52
CA GLY A 262 -7.86 19.08 -1.15
C GLY A 262 -9.04 18.77 -2.06
N LEU A 263 -9.92 19.74 -2.30
CA LEU A 263 -11.05 19.60 -3.23
C LEU A 263 -10.59 19.33 -4.66
N LEU A 264 -9.54 20.01 -5.14
CA LEU A 264 -8.97 19.74 -6.45
C LEU A 264 -8.44 18.30 -6.56
N ILE A 265 -7.68 17.83 -5.57
CA ILE A 265 -7.18 16.44 -5.54
C ILE A 265 -8.35 15.44 -5.46
N ILE A 266 -9.34 15.71 -4.62
CA ILE A 266 -10.54 14.87 -4.48
C ILE A 266 -11.28 14.78 -5.82
N ALA A 267 -11.46 15.91 -6.52
CA ALA A 267 -12.11 15.93 -7.82
C ALA A 267 -11.32 15.13 -8.86
N LEU A 268 -10.01 15.38 -8.98
CA LEU A 268 -9.16 14.68 -9.94
C LEU A 268 -9.10 13.17 -9.68
N ILE A 269 -8.96 12.72 -8.43
CA ILE A 269 -8.93 11.29 -8.11
C ILE A 269 -10.33 10.68 -8.23
N GLY A 270 -11.37 11.42 -7.85
CA GLY A 270 -12.75 11.01 -7.98
C GLY A 270 -13.14 10.72 -9.42
N ILE A 271 -12.69 11.52 -10.39
CA ILE A 271 -12.91 11.27 -11.82
C ILE A 271 -12.35 9.90 -12.24
N GLY A 272 -11.09 9.59 -11.88
CA GLY A 272 -10.50 8.28 -12.17
C GLY A 272 -11.22 7.12 -11.46
N MET A 273 -11.72 7.34 -10.23
CA MET A 273 -12.51 6.34 -9.53
C MET A 273 -13.88 6.09 -10.19
N VAL A 274 -14.51 7.13 -10.75
CA VAL A 274 -15.74 7.04 -11.54
C VAL A 274 -15.50 6.25 -12.82
N PHE A 275 -14.45 6.59 -13.58
CA PHE A 275 -14.12 5.85 -14.81
C PHE A 275 -13.67 4.41 -14.55
N ASN A 276 -13.15 4.08 -13.38
CA ASN A 276 -12.80 2.69 -13.06
C ASN A 276 -14.01 1.83 -12.72
N ASP A 277 -15.19 2.42 -12.51
CA ASP A 277 -16.49 1.79 -12.22
C ASP A 277 -16.49 0.66 -11.16
N ARG A 278 -15.53 0.69 -10.23
CA ARG A 278 -15.45 -0.30 -9.14
C ARG A 278 -16.31 0.13 -7.96
N ARG A 279 -17.55 -0.36 -7.91
CA ARG A 279 -18.54 -0.13 -6.83
C ARG A 279 -17.97 -0.33 -5.41
N LEU A 280 -17.15 -1.37 -5.23
CA LEU A 280 -16.52 -1.68 -3.94
C LEU A 280 -15.60 -0.54 -3.43
N ALA A 281 -15.03 0.27 -4.33
CA ALA A 281 -14.19 1.41 -3.96
C ALA A 281 -14.98 2.47 -3.17
N TYR A 282 -16.22 2.77 -3.60
CA TYR A 282 -17.10 3.70 -2.92
C TYR A 282 -17.47 3.20 -1.52
N VAL A 283 -17.81 1.92 -1.41
CA VAL A 283 -18.14 1.28 -0.12
C VAL A 283 -16.94 1.30 0.82
N SER A 284 -15.76 0.96 0.31
CA SER A 284 -14.49 1.00 1.06
C SER A 284 -14.17 2.42 1.53
N PHE A 285 -14.33 3.43 0.67
CA PHE A 285 -14.13 4.83 1.05
C PHE A 285 -15.09 5.27 2.15
N MET A 286 -16.38 4.94 2.05
CA MET A 286 -17.36 5.23 3.10
C MET A 286 -17.01 4.51 4.41
N GLY A 287 -16.58 3.25 4.34
CA GLY A 287 -16.08 2.49 5.48
C GLY A 287 -14.86 3.17 6.13
N CYS A 288 -13.92 3.67 5.33
CA CYS A 288 -12.77 4.44 5.82
C CYS A 288 -13.18 5.76 6.47
N LEU A 289 -14.15 6.50 5.91
CA LEU A 289 -14.68 7.72 6.50
C LEU A 289 -15.37 7.45 7.84
N MET A 290 -16.15 6.36 7.92
CA MET A 290 -16.79 5.92 9.16
C MET A 290 -15.74 5.52 10.21
N ALA A 291 -14.74 4.73 9.83
CA ALA A 291 -13.64 4.37 10.72
C ALA A 291 -12.88 5.61 11.21
N ALA A 292 -12.55 6.54 10.31
CA ALA A 292 -11.90 7.80 10.67
C ALA A 292 -12.79 8.63 11.60
N PHE A 293 -14.10 8.69 11.36
CA PHE A 293 -15.06 9.35 12.23
C PHE A 293 -15.08 8.73 13.62
N LEU A 294 -15.06 7.41 13.75
CA LEU A 294 -15.07 6.70 15.05
C LEU A 294 -13.76 6.90 15.82
N ILE A 295 -12.62 6.77 15.13
CA ILE A 295 -11.27 6.79 15.73
C ILE A 295 -10.82 8.22 16.06
N ASN A 296 -11.20 9.22 15.25
CA ASN A 296 -10.70 10.58 15.44
C ASN A 296 -11.23 11.23 16.72
N PRO A 297 -10.42 12.09 17.36
CA PRO A 297 -10.83 12.85 18.53
C PRO A 297 -12.06 13.73 18.23
N TRP A 298 -12.77 14.13 19.28
CA TRP A 298 -13.99 14.93 19.19
C TRP A 298 -13.73 16.36 18.69
N THR A 299 -13.62 16.53 17.37
CA THR A 299 -13.53 17.84 16.71
C THR A 299 -14.87 18.59 16.75
N PRO A 300 -14.88 19.92 16.60
CA PRO A 300 -16.12 20.70 16.54
C PRO A 300 -17.09 20.21 15.46
N LEU A 301 -16.57 19.84 14.27
CA LEU A 301 -17.37 19.27 13.19
C LEU A 301 -18.00 17.94 13.61
N LYS A 302 -17.23 17.01 14.20
CA LYS A 302 -17.75 15.74 14.70
C LYS A 302 -18.85 15.95 15.74
N ARG A 303 -18.66 16.87 16.69
CA ARG A 303 -19.68 17.21 17.70
C ARG A 303 -20.94 17.79 17.06
N PHE A 304 -20.79 18.68 16.08
CA PHE A 304 -21.90 19.25 15.32
C PHE A 304 -22.69 18.18 14.57
N LEU A 305 -22.01 17.31 13.82
CA LEU A 305 -22.64 16.20 13.10
C LEU A 305 -23.37 15.24 14.05
N VAL A 306 -22.77 14.87 15.18
CA VAL A 306 -23.42 14.00 16.18
C VAL A 306 -24.65 14.66 16.80
N ARG A 307 -24.63 15.98 17.03
CA ARG A 307 -25.80 16.72 17.54
C ARG A 307 -26.91 16.83 16.50
N LEU A 308 -26.56 16.91 15.22
CA LEU A 308 -27.52 16.96 14.12
C LEU A 308 -28.06 15.57 13.75
N ALA A 309 -27.32 14.49 14.01
CA ALA A 309 -27.71 13.15 13.60
C ALA A 309 -29.14 12.77 14.06
N PRO A 310 -29.57 12.98 15.32
CA PRO A 310 -30.94 12.71 15.74
C PRO A 310 -32.02 13.44 14.93
N LEU A 311 -31.72 14.64 14.42
CA LEU A 311 -32.64 15.42 13.59
C LEU A 311 -32.81 14.79 12.20
N PHE A 312 -31.74 14.24 11.63
CA PHE A 312 -31.74 13.66 10.27
C PHE A 312 -32.12 12.17 10.22
N ILE A 313 -31.96 11.43 11.31
CA ILE A 313 -32.25 9.98 11.36
C ILE A 313 -33.68 9.66 10.86
N PRO A 314 -34.76 10.35 11.29
CA PRO A 314 -36.11 10.07 10.78
C PRO A 314 -36.24 10.24 9.26
N PHE A 315 -35.60 11.27 8.69
CA PHE A 315 -35.61 11.51 7.24
C PHE A 315 -34.85 10.43 6.48
N ILE A 316 -33.70 9.97 7.01
CA ILE A 316 -32.93 8.87 6.41
C ILE A 316 -33.77 7.58 6.43
N ILE A 317 -34.44 7.27 7.54
CA ILE A 317 -35.31 6.08 7.65
C ILE A 317 -36.45 6.15 6.63
N VAL A 318 -37.15 7.28 6.53
CA VAL A 318 -38.24 7.45 5.55
C VAL A 318 -37.70 7.34 4.13
N TYR A 319 -36.57 7.98 3.82
CA TYR A 319 -35.94 7.91 2.50
C TYR A 319 -35.52 6.48 2.13
N MET A 320 -34.94 5.72 3.07
CA MET A 320 -34.61 4.32 2.85
C MET A 320 -35.86 3.46 2.67
N ALA A 321 -36.91 3.66 3.48
CA ALA A 321 -38.14 2.90 3.39
C ALA A 321 -38.87 3.12 2.06
N VAL A 322 -38.98 4.38 1.60
CA VAL A 322 -39.60 4.73 0.31
C VAL A 322 -38.72 4.26 -0.85
N GLY A 323 -37.40 4.41 -0.72
CA GLY A 323 -36.43 4.05 -1.74
C GLY A 323 -36.19 2.56 -1.91
N TRP A 324 -36.57 1.73 -0.93
CA TRP A 324 -36.21 0.31 -0.88
C TRP A 324 -36.64 -0.46 -2.13
N ASN A 325 -37.84 -0.17 -2.62
CA ASN A 325 -38.43 -0.79 -3.81
C ASN A 325 -38.58 0.18 -4.99
N SER A 326 -38.00 1.38 -4.89
CA SER A 326 -38.11 2.36 -5.96
C SER A 326 -37.07 2.08 -7.04
N GLY A 327 -37.48 2.10 -8.31
CA GLY A 327 -36.58 2.07 -9.48
C GLY A 327 -36.01 3.45 -9.86
N SER A 328 -36.38 4.52 -9.15
CA SER A 328 -35.95 5.88 -9.49
C SER A 328 -34.47 6.12 -9.18
N SER A 329 -33.78 6.84 -10.07
CA SER A 329 -32.39 7.25 -9.89
C SER A 329 -32.17 8.10 -8.64
N ALA A 330 -33.22 8.78 -8.16
CA ALA A 330 -33.18 9.53 -6.90
C ALA A 330 -32.85 8.63 -5.70
N PHE A 331 -33.22 7.34 -5.74
CA PHE A 331 -32.96 6.36 -4.67
C PHE A 331 -31.77 5.41 -4.96
N ALA A 332 -30.92 5.75 -5.93
CA ALA A 332 -29.74 4.95 -6.28
C ALA A 332 -28.83 4.57 -5.07
N PRO A 333 -28.61 5.46 -4.07
CA PRO A 333 -27.87 5.07 -2.86
C PRO A 333 -28.57 3.97 -2.05
N VAL A 334 -29.91 3.99 -1.98
CA VAL A 334 -30.69 2.95 -1.29
C VAL A 334 -30.60 1.64 -2.05
N GLN A 335 -30.70 1.66 -3.37
CA GLN A 335 -30.52 0.47 -4.21
C GLN A 335 -29.12 -0.13 -4.05
N THR A 336 -28.09 0.71 -3.91
CA THR A 336 -26.72 0.24 -3.66
C THR A 336 -26.64 -0.47 -2.30
N ILE A 337 -27.18 0.11 -1.24
CA ILE A 337 -27.25 -0.53 0.09
C ILE A 337 -28.04 -1.83 0.04
N ARG A 338 -29.20 -1.83 -0.64
CA ARG A 338 -30.02 -3.01 -0.83
C ARG A 338 -29.26 -4.12 -1.55
N SER A 339 -28.53 -3.81 -2.63
CA SER A 339 -27.72 -4.79 -3.36
C SER A 339 -26.58 -5.39 -2.51
N LEU A 340 -26.12 -4.68 -1.48
CA LEU A 340 -25.14 -5.20 -0.51
C LEU A 340 -25.78 -6.13 0.52
N ILE A 341 -27.07 -5.97 0.81
CA ILE A 341 -27.82 -6.77 1.80
C ILE A 341 -28.43 -8.01 1.14
N ASP A 342 -29.11 -7.81 0.00
CA ASP A 342 -29.82 -8.87 -0.72
C ASP A 342 -28.87 -9.76 -1.55
N GLY A 343 -27.64 -9.30 -1.80
CA GLY A 343 -26.68 -9.97 -2.69
C GLY A 343 -26.98 -9.72 -4.17
N GLN A 344 -26.03 -10.07 -5.05
CA GLN A 344 -26.21 -9.93 -6.51
C GLN A 344 -27.00 -11.11 -7.12
N GLY A 345 -27.18 -12.21 -6.39
CA GLY A 345 -28.03 -13.33 -6.79
C GLY A 345 -29.48 -13.04 -6.43
N GLY A 346 -30.37 -13.09 -7.42
CA GLY A 346 -31.81 -13.11 -7.16
C GLY A 346 -32.20 -14.26 -6.23
N GLU A 347 -33.35 -14.14 -5.57
CA GLU A 347 -33.88 -15.11 -4.61
C GLU A 347 -33.72 -16.56 -5.11
N GLY A 348 -32.82 -17.32 -4.48
CA GLY A 348 -32.68 -18.77 -4.68
C GLY A 348 -31.50 -19.27 -5.52
N ASN A 349 -30.67 -18.39 -6.10
CA ASN A 349 -29.45 -18.84 -6.82
C ASN A 349 -28.19 -18.51 -6.02
N LEU A 350 -27.39 -19.52 -5.68
CA LEU A 350 -26.09 -19.31 -5.02
C LEU A 350 -25.14 -18.62 -5.99
N ASP A 351 -24.61 -17.46 -5.60
CA ASP A 351 -23.58 -16.79 -6.39
C ASP A 351 -22.28 -17.62 -6.33
N TYR A 352 -21.40 -17.43 -7.32
CA TYR A 352 -20.07 -18.04 -7.38
C TYR A 352 -19.33 -17.91 -6.04
N ARG A 353 -19.43 -16.74 -5.40
CA ARG A 353 -18.77 -16.45 -4.12
C ARG A 353 -19.33 -17.25 -2.96
N ASP A 354 -20.62 -17.56 -2.97
CA ASP A 354 -21.25 -18.33 -1.90
C ASP A 354 -20.85 -19.80 -2.00
N ILE A 355 -20.81 -20.33 -3.22
CA ILE A 355 -20.30 -21.67 -3.50
C ILE A 355 -18.84 -21.78 -3.07
N GLU A 356 -17.99 -20.84 -3.50
CA GLU A 356 -16.58 -20.83 -3.11
C GLU A 356 -16.40 -20.71 -1.57
N ASN A 357 -17.24 -19.93 -0.90
CA ASN A 357 -17.20 -19.86 0.57
C ASN A 357 -17.54 -21.22 1.22
N LEU A 358 -18.53 -21.95 0.70
CA LEU A 358 -18.87 -23.30 1.19
C LEU A 358 -17.72 -24.29 0.95
N ASP A 359 -17.10 -24.21 -0.22
CA ASP A 359 -15.92 -24.99 -0.60
C ASP A 359 -14.72 -24.71 0.33
N MET A 360 -14.49 -23.45 0.70
CA MET A 360 -13.47 -23.08 1.69
C MET A 360 -13.80 -23.66 3.07
N ILE A 361 -15.06 -23.61 3.48
CA ILE A 361 -15.50 -24.15 4.78
C ILE A 361 -15.31 -25.66 4.81
N ALA A 362 -15.66 -26.37 3.73
CA ALA A 362 -15.43 -27.81 3.61
C ALA A 362 -13.93 -28.15 3.66
N THR A 363 -13.11 -27.35 2.99
CA THR A 363 -11.64 -27.49 3.02
C THR A 363 -11.09 -27.29 4.43
N TRP A 364 -11.52 -26.24 5.12
CA TRP A 364 -11.13 -25.95 6.49
C TRP A 364 -11.58 -27.06 7.45
N ALA A 365 -12.76 -27.63 7.26
CA ALA A 365 -13.30 -28.71 8.08
C ALA A 365 -12.44 -29.99 8.06
N GLN A 366 -11.65 -30.22 7.01
CA GLN A 366 -10.71 -31.35 6.98
C GLN A 366 -9.57 -31.19 8.00
N PHE A 367 -9.05 -29.96 8.17
CA PHE A 367 -7.90 -29.67 9.03
C PHE A 367 -8.09 -28.37 9.81
N PRO A 368 -9.06 -28.29 10.75
CA PRO A 368 -9.51 -27.03 11.31
C PRO A 368 -8.43 -26.27 12.11
N ILE A 369 -7.50 -27.00 12.74
CA ILE A 369 -6.47 -26.42 13.60
C ILE A 369 -5.28 -25.93 12.78
N LEU A 370 -4.79 -26.75 11.85
CA LEU A 370 -3.51 -26.55 11.19
C LEU A 370 -3.62 -26.23 9.69
N GLY A 371 -4.82 -26.30 9.13
CA GLY A 371 -5.10 -26.05 7.70
C GLY A 371 -4.58 -27.14 6.78
N THR A 372 -4.82 -27.00 5.48
CA THR A 372 -4.27 -27.88 4.44
C THR A 372 -2.79 -27.60 4.15
N GLY A 373 -2.33 -26.36 4.36
CA GLY A 373 -1.02 -25.87 3.91
C GLY A 373 -1.09 -25.29 2.49
N TYR A 374 -0.06 -24.56 2.08
CA TYR A 374 0.05 -24.04 0.71
C TYR A 374 0.37 -25.15 -0.31
N GLY A 375 0.11 -24.90 -1.59
CA GLY A 375 0.30 -25.87 -2.67
C GLY A 375 -0.80 -26.92 -2.78
N HIS A 376 -1.88 -26.81 -2.01
CA HIS A 376 -3.07 -27.66 -2.15
C HIS A 376 -4.22 -26.86 -2.72
N GLU A 377 -4.97 -27.47 -3.64
CA GLU A 377 -6.25 -26.95 -4.09
C GLU A 377 -7.25 -26.99 -2.92
N PHE A 378 -8.15 -26.01 -2.86
CA PHE A 378 -9.32 -26.17 -2.02
C PHE A 378 -10.29 -27.18 -2.64
N LEU A 379 -11.12 -27.80 -1.79
CA LEU A 379 -12.12 -28.77 -2.23
C LEU A 379 -13.28 -28.07 -2.90
N GLU A 380 -13.80 -28.65 -3.97
CA GLU A 380 -15.04 -28.21 -4.63
C GLU A 380 -16.14 -29.29 -4.44
N PRO A 381 -16.67 -29.50 -3.22
CA PRO A 381 -17.83 -30.38 -3.03
C PRO A 381 -19.03 -29.93 -3.87
N ILE A 382 -19.15 -28.62 -4.12
CA ILE A 382 -20.07 -28.06 -5.10
C ILE A 382 -19.20 -27.49 -6.24
N PRO A 383 -19.24 -28.06 -7.46
CA PRO A 383 -18.34 -27.66 -8.52
C PRO A 383 -18.55 -26.20 -8.92
N LEU A 384 -17.48 -25.42 -8.93
CA LEU A 384 -17.45 -24.05 -9.45
C LEU A 384 -17.39 -24.07 -10.98
N PRO A 385 -17.93 -23.04 -11.66
CA PRO A 385 -17.66 -22.81 -13.07
C PRO A 385 -16.15 -22.79 -13.36
N ASP A 386 -15.70 -23.63 -14.29
CA ASP A 386 -14.27 -23.74 -14.61
C ASP A 386 -13.76 -22.47 -15.32
N ILE A 387 -12.86 -21.76 -14.64
CA ILE A 387 -12.16 -20.58 -15.16
C ILE A 387 -10.66 -20.82 -15.39
N ALA A 388 -10.21 -22.08 -15.36
CA ALA A 388 -8.81 -22.46 -15.54
C ALA A 388 -8.24 -21.96 -16.88
N PHE A 389 -9.07 -21.75 -17.90
CA PHE A 389 -8.67 -21.20 -19.19
C PHE A 389 -8.10 -19.77 -19.11
N VAL A 390 -8.54 -18.97 -18.13
CA VAL A 390 -8.01 -17.62 -17.86
C VAL A 390 -7.06 -17.63 -16.67
N PHE A 391 -7.40 -18.37 -15.62
CA PHE A 391 -6.69 -18.37 -14.36
C PHE A 391 -6.46 -19.81 -13.86
N PRO A 392 -5.38 -20.47 -14.32
CA PRO A 392 -5.09 -21.86 -13.94
C PRO A 392 -4.91 -22.08 -12.43
N GLN A 393 -4.62 -21.03 -11.67
CA GLN A 393 -4.43 -21.08 -10.22
C GLN A 393 -5.68 -20.76 -9.41
N TYR A 394 -6.88 -20.73 -10.03
CA TYR A 394 -8.09 -20.31 -9.33
C TYR A 394 -8.39 -21.12 -8.06
N ARG A 395 -8.13 -22.43 -8.07
CA ARG A 395 -8.27 -23.31 -6.89
C ARG A 395 -7.22 -23.12 -5.79
N PHE A 396 -6.18 -22.35 -6.05
CA PHE A 396 -5.15 -21.99 -5.06
C PHE A 396 -5.39 -20.58 -4.51
N HIS A 397 -6.33 -19.81 -5.06
CA HIS A 397 -6.52 -18.42 -4.72
C HIS A 397 -8.01 -18.08 -4.55
N PRO A 398 -8.60 -18.43 -3.40
CA PRO A 398 -9.99 -18.11 -3.13
C PRO A 398 -10.20 -16.59 -3.03
N HIS A 399 -11.35 -16.11 -3.47
CA HIS A 399 -11.70 -14.68 -3.41
C HIS A 399 -11.87 -14.21 -1.96
N ASN A 400 -12.36 -15.08 -1.08
CA ASN A 400 -12.45 -14.78 0.34
C ASN A 400 -11.12 -15.06 1.06
N SER A 401 -10.26 -14.04 1.13
CA SER A 401 -8.92 -14.18 1.72
C SER A 401 -8.94 -14.61 3.20
N LEU A 402 -10.00 -14.27 3.96
CA LEU A 402 -10.12 -14.68 5.37
C LEU A 402 -10.42 -16.16 5.49
N LEU A 403 -11.43 -16.66 4.76
CA LEU A 403 -11.73 -18.09 4.72
C LEU A 403 -10.60 -18.89 4.08
N GLY A 404 -9.94 -18.37 3.05
CA GLY A 404 -8.73 -18.96 2.48
C GLY A 404 -7.62 -19.10 3.52
N LEU A 405 -7.40 -18.08 4.35
CA LEU A 405 -6.41 -18.16 5.44
C LEU A 405 -6.79 -19.24 6.48
N PHE A 406 -8.08 -19.41 6.79
CA PHE A 406 -8.55 -20.51 7.63
C PHE A 406 -8.38 -21.87 6.95
N ALA A 407 -8.72 -22.00 5.67
CA ALA A 407 -8.61 -23.25 4.94
C ALA A 407 -7.14 -23.71 4.84
N PHE A 408 -6.23 -22.84 4.43
CA PHE A 408 -4.82 -23.18 4.24
C PHE A 408 -4.03 -23.17 5.55
N GLY A 409 -4.32 -22.25 6.47
CA GLY A 409 -3.54 -22.07 7.70
C GLY A 409 -4.16 -22.62 8.98
N GLY A 410 -5.45 -22.95 8.97
CA GLY A 410 -6.20 -23.35 10.16
C GLY A 410 -6.29 -22.23 11.20
N CYS A 411 -6.89 -22.55 12.34
CA CYS A 411 -7.05 -21.61 13.45
C CYS A 411 -5.72 -21.03 13.97
N SER A 412 -4.65 -21.83 14.01
CA SER A 412 -3.37 -21.40 14.59
C SER A 412 -2.67 -20.35 13.72
N ALA A 413 -2.53 -20.62 12.42
CA ALA A 413 -1.87 -19.70 11.51
C ALA A 413 -2.77 -18.51 11.16
N THR A 414 -4.09 -18.67 11.14
CA THR A 414 -5.01 -17.55 10.89
C THR A 414 -4.93 -16.48 11.98
N ARG A 415 -4.85 -16.87 13.27
CA ARG A 415 -4.63 -15.88 14.34
C ARG A 415 -3.28 -15.18 14.20
N ALA A 416 -2.25 -15.92 13.83
CA ALA A 416 -0.91 -15.38 13.67
C ALA A 416 -0.79 -14.40 12.49
N CYS A 417 -1.27 -14.79 11.31
CA CYS A 417 -1.26 -13.98 10.09
C CYS A 417 -2.29 -12.84 10.16
N GLY A 418 -3.47 -13.09 10.73
CA GLY A 418 -4.53 -12.08 10.90
C GLY A 418 -4.14 -10.92 11.81
N CYS A 419 -3.16 -11.10 12.72
CA CYS A 419 -2.63 -10.00 13.50
C CYS A 419 -1.79 -9.02 12.67
N THR A 420 -1.10 -9.49 11.63
CA THR A 420 -0.29 -8.66 10.72
C THR A 420 -1.06 -8.04 9.58
N TRP A 421 -2.08 -8.74 9.09
CA TRP A 421 -2.92 -8.21 8.04
C TRP A 421 -3.67 -7.03 8.64
N PRO A 422 -3.43 -5.80 8.17
CA PRO A 422 -3.96 -4.63 8.85
C PRO A 422 -5.48 -4.62 8.66
N SER A 423 -6.20 -5.10 9.68
CA SER A 423 -7.33 -4.32 10.12
C SER A 423 -6.77 -2.95 10.52
N PRO A 424 -7.29 -1.82 10.00
CA PRO A 424 -6.88 -0.48 10.40
C PRO A 424 -6.81 -0.27 11.93
N SER A 425 -7.46 -1.13 12.72
CA SER A 425 -7.44 -1.10 14.19
C SER A 425 -6.08 -1.45 14.81
N THR A 426 -5.28 -2.39 14.28
CA THR A 426 -4.04 -2.86 14.95
C THR A 426 -2.91 -1.84 14.89
N TRP A 427 -2.76 -1.14 13.76
CA TRP A 427 -1.76 -0.07 13.61
C TRP A 427 -2.05 1.16 14.50
N TRP A 428 -3.33 1.45 14.77
CA TRP A 428 -3.74 2.59 15.56
C TRP A 428 -3.80 2.31 17.08
N CYS A 429 -4.10 1.07 17.50
CA CYS A 429 -4.01 0.67 18.91
C CYS A 429 -2.60 0.85 19.50
N ALA A 430 -1.54 0.65 18.71
CA ALA A 430 -0.17 0.92 19.15
C ALA A 430 0.10 2.43 19.36
N ARG A 431 -0.67 3.30 18.69
CA ARG A 431 -0.52 4.76 18.73
C ARG A 431 -1.19 5.38 19.95
N THR A 432 -2.33 4.86 20.37
CA THR A 432 -2.99 5.29 21.62
C THR A 432 -2.13 4.97 22.83
N THR A 433 -1.46 3.82 22.87
CA THR A 433 -0.52 3.49 23.97
C THR A 433 0.70 4.42 23.99
N ALA A 434 1.21 4.84 22.83
CA ALA A 434 2.37 5.72 22.73
C ALA A 434 2.06 7.21 22.97
N ALA A 435 0.84 7.66 22.69
CA ALA A 435 0.38 9.03 22.94
C ALA A 435 0.19 9.30 24.44
N THR A 436 -0.28 8.31 25.20
CA THR A 436 -0.42 8.40 26.66
C THR A 436 0.93 8.55 27.38
N CYS A 437 2.03 8.07 26.79
CA CYS A 437 3.37 8.24 27.35
C CYS A 437 4.06 9.58 27.03
N ARG A 438 3.51 10.43 26.14
CA ARG A 438 4.15 11.70 25.72
C ARG A 438 3.46 12.98 26.21
N SER A 439 2.37 12.88 26.98
CA SER A 439 1.61 14.06 27.44
C SER A 439 2.29 14.88 28.55
N THR A 440 3.58 14.66 28.86
CA THR A 440 4.34 15.43 29.87
C THR A 440 5.35 16.43 29.28
N ALA A 441 5.46 16.56 27.96
CA ALA A 441 6.36 17.53 27.33
C ALA A 441 5.58 18.69 26.67
N PRO A 442 5.98 19.97 26.87
CA PRO A 442 5.31 21.11 26.27
C PRO A 442 5.45 21.10 24.73
N PRO A 443 4.45 21.60 23.98
CA PRO A 443 4.43 21.52 22.54
C PRO A 443 5.51 22.44 21.93
N ARG A 444 6.48 21.86 21.22
CA ARG A 444 7.32 22.61 20.29
C ARG A 444 6.50 22.97 19.05
N SER A 445 6.36 24.26 18.79
CA SER A 445 5.77 24.80 17.56
C SER A 445 6.64 24.43 16.35
N SER A 446 6.33 23.31 15.68
CA SER A 446 6.87 23.03 14.35
C SER A 446 6.00 23.72 13.31
N SER A 447 6.52 24.78 12.70
CA SER A 447 5.93 25.45 11.55
C SER A 447 6.07 24.56 10.31
N TRP A 448 4.92 24.19 9.74
CA TRP A 448 4.80 23.38 8.53
C TRP A 448 4.69 24.29 7.30
N ASP A 449 5.80 24.86 6.85
CA ASP A 449 5.83 25.63 5.60
C ASP A 449 6.30 24.77 4.42
N TRP A 450 5.53 24.86 3.35
CA TRP A 450 5.79 24.22 2.06
C TRP A 450 6.46 25.27 1.17
N TRP A 451 7.63 24.93 0.62
CA TRP A 451 8.55 25.73 -0.24
C TRP A 451 9.81 26.27 0.45
N PRO A 452 10.97 26.33 -0.27
CA PRO A 452 12.17 26.96 0.23
C PRO A 452 11.86 28.45 0.42
N ARG A 453 11.98 28.95 1.65
CA ARG A 453 12.07 30.39 1.85
C ARG A 453 13.34 30.83 1.13
N THR A 454 13.19 31.59 0.05
CA THR A 454 14.26 32.44 -0.47
C THR A 454 14.73 33.30 0.69
N SER A 455 15.96 33.08 1.13
CA SER A 455 16.58 33.79 2.23
C SER A 455 16.90 35.22 1.79
N THR A 456 16.01 36.16 2.03
CA THR A 456 16.39 37.57 2.16
C THR A 456 16.90 37.78 3.58
N ARG A 457 18.21 38.06 3.66
CA ARG A 457 18.88 38.62 4.84
C ARG A 457 18.13 39.88 5.30
N CYS A 458 17.85 39.95 6.59
CA CYS A 458 17.94 41.20 7.34
C CYS A 458 18.69 40.90 8.63
N SER A 459 19.94 41.35 8.66
CA SER A 459 20.71 41.64 9.86
C SER A 459 20.08 42.83 10.57
N GLU A 460 19.92 42.75 11.90
CA GLU A 460 20.43 43.76 12.82
C GLU A 460 20.11 43.40 14.28
N THR A 461 21.19 43.40 15.07
CA THR A 461 21.30 43.81 16.49
C THR A 461 20.25 43.33 17.50
N TRP A 462 20.71 42.64 18.55
CA TRP A 462 20.74 43.22 19.90
C TRP A 462 21.62 42.37 20.82
N ALA A 463 22.57 43.05 21.45
CA ALA A 463 23.50 42.49 22.43
C ALA A 463 23.15 43.00 23.83
N SER A 464 23.41 42.14 24.81
CA SER A 464 23.62 42.42 26.23
C SER A 464 22.40 42.77 27.11
N SER A 465 22.14 41.92 28.09
CA SER A 465 22.31 42.32 29.50
C SER A 465 22.36 41.11 30.43
N ARG A 466 23.25 41.25 31.42
CA ARG A 466 23.66 40.32 32.47
C ARG A 466 22.59 40.05 33.53
N THR A 467 22.93 39.05 34.36
CA THR A 467 22.81 38.96 35.84
C THR A 467 21.54 38.38 36.50
N SER A 468 21.80 37.22 37.14
CA SER A 468 21.38 36.77 38.49
C SER A 468 20.01 37.15 39.05
N ALA A 469 19.22 36.14 39.41
CA ALA A 469 18.47 36.15 40.67
C ALA A 469 18.12 34.72 41.14
N ARG A 470 18.36 34.49 42.42
CA ARG A 470 18.02 33.31 43.20
C ARG A 470 16.50 33.17 43.39
N SER A 471 16.12 31.93 43.70
CA SER A 471 15.27 31.55 44.83
C SER A 471 13.84 31.09 44.55
N ARG A 472 13.52 29.98 45.22
CA ARG A 472 12.22 29.52 45.73
C ARG A 472 11.20 29.06 44.70
N TYR A 473 10.88 27.76 44.72
CA TYR A 473 9.61 27.31 45.31
C TYR A 473 9.75 25.88 45.85
N ARG A 474 9.26 25.69 47.07
CA ARG A 474 9.18 24.46 47.87
C ARG A 474 7.73 23.95 47.79
N TRP A 475 7.55 22.65 47.48
CA TRP A 475 6.53 21.69 47.97
C TRP A 475 5.01 21.99 47.79
N PRO A 476 4.08 21.03 48.07
CA PRO A 476 4.23 19.62 48.45
C PRO A 476 3.38 18.60 47.66
N TRP A 477 3.64 17.34 48.00
CA TRP A 477 2.81 16.15 47.88
C TRP A 477 1.34 16.32 48.28
N ARG A 478 0.46 15.69 47.52
CA ARG A 478 -0.57 14.74 47.98
C ARG A 478 -0.79 13.69 46.91
#